data_AF-X1UND7-F1
#
_entry.id   AF-X1UND7-F1
#
_cell.length_a   1.000
_cell.length_b   1.000
_cell.length_c   1.000
_cell.angle_alpha   90.00
_cell.angle_beta   90.00
_cell.angle_gamma   90.00
#
_symmetry.space_group_name_H-M   'P 1'
#
loop_
_entity.id
_entity.type
_entity.pdbx_description
1 polymer ?
#
loop_
_entity_poly.entity_id
_entity_poly.type
_entity_poly.pdbx_seq_one_letter_code
_entity_poly.pdbx_strand_id
1 'polypeptide(L)'
;PIIDSETESAMMYAVMDSVGKGEINRRGFQWGVALLAVGEWYEDGSFEIGQFEHQLTESELKDFVLEDNNVTPGNIWITTDKINVSFDIPNGSKIHFSTTDTLPAPLATGIAYYAIRVDSSHIKVALTKDDALAGTQIDITDYGTGIHTVTLSIGHWYRAFVRNSQGMFFGKWVWIEITF
;
A
#
# COMPACT_ATOMS: atom_id res chain seq x y z
N PRO A 1 -19.14 -4.65 -15.95
CA PRO A 1 -18.28 -4.54 -14.76
C PRO A 1 -18.05 -3.07 -14.42
N ILE A 2 -18.44 -2.66 -13.22
CA ILE A 2 -18.13 -1.32 -12.71
C ILE A 2 -16.62 -1.35 -12.47
N ILE A 3 -15.86 -0.74 -13.38
CA ILE A 3 -14.49 -0.35 -13.09
C ILE A 3 -14.64 0.57 -11.89
N ASP A 4 -13.97 0.26 -10.79
CA ASP A 4 -13.93 1.15 -9.65
C ASP A 4 -13.42 2.51 -10.14
N SER A 5 -14.34 3.47 -10.18
CA SER A 5 -14.09 4.83 -10.63
C SER A 5 -14.08 5.79 -9.46
N GLU A 6 -14.12 5.26 -8.23
CA GLU A 6 -14.03 6.09 -7.04
C GLU A 6 -12.59 6.60 -6.94
N THR A 7 -12.48 7.92 -6.85
CA THR A 7 -11.18 8.58 -6.70
C THR A 7 -10.74 8.32 -5.27
N GLU A 8 -9.77 7.44 -5.06
CA GLU A 8 -9.26 7.17 -3.73
C GLU A 8 -8.63 8.46 -3.17
N SER A 9 -8.94 8.80 -1.92
CA SER A 9 -8.32 9.94 -1.23
C SER A 9 -8.22 9.67 0.27
N ALA A 10 -7.08 9.99 0.89
CA ALA A 10 -6.91 9.84 2.33
C ALA A 10 -6.60 11.17 2.99
N MET A 11 -7.11 11.39 4.20
CA MET A 11 -6.88 12.61 4.95
C MET A 11 -5.91 12.39 6.10
N MET A 12 -4.84 13.17 6.11
CA MET A 12 -3.85 13.16 7.18
C MET A 12 -4.13 14.31 8.14
N TYR A 13 -4.17 14.02 9.45
CA TYR A 13 -4.31 15.02 10.50
C TYR A 13 -3.10 15.01 11.44
N ALA A 14 -2.65 16.19 11.81
CA ALA A 14 -1.61 16.36 12.81
C ALA A 14 -1.99 17.46 13.80
N VAL A 15 -1.66 17.23 15.06
CA VAL A 15 -1.84 18.22 16.12
C VAL A 15 -0.47 18.67 16.60
N MET A 16 -0.24 19.97 16.60
CA MET A 16 0.93 20.61 17.19
C MET A 16 0.56 21.15 18.57
N ASP A 17 0.84 20.38 19.61
CA ASP A 17 0.56 20.77 21.00
C ASP A 17 1.64 21.70 21.61
N SER A 18 2.77 21.86 20.91
CA SER A 18 3.85 22.77 21.34
C SER A 18 4.77 23.14 20.17
N VAL A 19 5.21 24.40 20.17
CA VAL A 19 6.20 24.98 19.24
C VAL A 19 7.66 24.75 19.68
N GLY A 20 7.88 24.19 20.88
CA GLY A 20 9.22 23.97 21.42
C GLY A 20 10.00 25.28 21.62
N LYS A 21 11.32 25.26 21.33
CA LYS A 21 12.19 26.46 21.37
C LYS A 21 12.39 27.01 19.96
N GLY A 22 11.71 28.09 19.64
CA GLY A 22 11.83 28.82 18.37
C GLY A 22 10.60 28.71 17.50
N GLU A 23 10.41 29.72 16.66
CA GLU A 23 9.30 29.79 15.69
C GLU A 23 9.40 28.64 14.68
N ILE A 24 8.29 27.91 14.49
CA ILE A 24 8.20 26.89 13.45
C ILE A 24 8.15 27.62 12.11
N ASN A 25 9.06 27.23 11.20
CA ASN A 25 9.16 27.80 9.86
C ASN A 25 8.67 26.84 8.76
N ARG A 26 8.44 25.56 9.09
CA ARG A 26 7.90 24.54 8.19
C ARG A 26 7.09 23.50 8.94
N ARG A 27 5.99 23.05 8.37
CA ARG A 27 5.24 21.86 8.81
C ARG A 27 4.91 20.98 7.62
N GLY A 28 4.63 19.71 7.86
CA GLY A 28 4.27 18.81 6.77
C GLY A 28 4.09 17.37 7.18
N PHE A 29 3.90 16.54 6.16
CA PHE A 29 3.75 15.10 6.26
C PHE A 29 4.78 14.40 5.40
N GLN A 30 5.22 13.23 5.87
CA GLN A 30 6.05 12.32 5.11
C GLN A 30 5.47 10.93 5.20
N TRP A 31 5.55 10.20 4.11
CA TRP A 31 5.13 8.81 4.03
C TRP A 31 6.16 7.99 3.29
N GLY A 32 6.13 6.70 3.55
CA GLY A 32 7.16 5.82 3.03
C GLY A 32 6.85 4.36 3.20
N VAL A 33 7.64 3.55 2.50
CA VAL A 33 7.65 2.09 2.63
C VAL A 33 8.82 1.68 3.50
N ALA A 34 8.58 0.72 4.40
CA ALA A 34 9.61 0.19 5.29
C ALA A 34 10.37 1.30 6.05
N LEU A 35 11.64 1.57 5.72
CA LEU A 35 12.47 2.60 6.37
C LEU A 35 12.74 3.83 5.47
N LEU A 36 12.19 3.86 4.26
CA LEU A 36 12.45 4.91 3.27
C LEU A 36 11.23 5.80 3.09
N ALA A 37 11.42 7.12 3.17
CA ALA A 37 10.40 8.07 2.75
C ALA A 37 10.33 8.06 1.21
N VAL A 38 9.11 7.97 0.68
CA VAL A 38 8.85 7.94 -0.77
C VAL A 38 8.13 9.21 -1.21
N GLY A 39 7.37 9.85 -0.32
CA GLY A 39 6.72 11.12 -0.58
C GLY A 39 6.74 12.06 0.61
N GLU A 40 6.63 13.35 0.31
CA GLU A 40 6.49 14.41 1.30
C GLU A 40 5.62 15.55 0.80
N TRP A 41 4.86 16.13 1.72
CA TRP A 41 4.17 17.40 1.53
C TRP A 41 4.56 18.35 2.66
N TYR A 42 4.75 19.63 2.34
CA TYR A 42 5.09 20.64 3.34
C TYR A 42 4.64 22.05 2.96
N GLU A 43 4.51 22.88 4.00
CA GLU A 43 4.27 24.31 3.90
C GLU A 43 5.36 25.05 4.67
N ASP A 44 5.90 26.12 4.07
CA ASP A 44 6.79 27.06 4.72
C ASP A 44 5.99 28.27 5.23
N GLY A 45 6.32 28.76 6.42
CA GLY A 45 5.60 29.86 7.05
C GLY A 45 5.79 29.91 8.55
N SER A 46 5.23 30.93 9.18
CA SER A 46 5.16 31.03 10.64
C SER A 46 3.92 30.28 11.13
N PHE A 47 4.11 29.29 12.02
CA PHE A 47 3.02 28.48 12.52
C PHE A 47 2.98 28.48 14.05
N GLU A 48 1.79 28.76 14.60
CA GLU A 48 1.48 28.57 16.01
C GLU A 48 1.07 27.12 16.32
N ILE A 49 0.81 26.82 17.60
CA ILE A 49 0.17 25.56 18.00
C ILE A 49 -1.19 25.42 17.31
N GLY A 50 -1.60 24.19 17.00
CA GLY A 50 -2.87 23.95 16.31
C GLY A 50 -2.85 22.70 15.44
N GLN A 51 -3.96 22.52 14.72
CA GLN A 51 -4.14 21.39 13.81
C GLN A 51 -3.72 21.78 12.39
N PHE A 52 -3.23 20.81 11.65
CA PHE A 52 -3.05 20.93 10.20
C PHE A 52 -3.35 19.60 9.53
N GLU A 53 -3.77 19.69 8.27
CA GLU A 53 -4.25 18.56 7.50
C GLU A 53 -3.67 18.57 6.09
N HIS A 54 -3.68 17.40 5.46
CA HIS A 54 -3.33 17.24 4.06
C HIS A 54 -4.06 16.05 3.46
N GLN A 55 -4.66 16.26 2.29
CA GLN A 55 -5.30 15.20 1.52
C GLN A 55 -4.30 14.59 0.56
N LEU A 56 -4.12 13.28 0.65
CA LEU A 56 -3.38 12.50 -0.34
C LEU A 56 -4.29 12.24 -1.54
N THR A 57 -3.75 12.52 -2.73
CA THR A 57 -4.41 12.23 -4.01
C THR A 57 -4.32 10.74 -4.34
N GLU A 58 -5.21 10.25 -5.21
CA GLU A 58 -5.11 8.90 -5.79
C GLU A 58 -3.71 8.60 -6.36
N SER A 59 -3.04 9.58 -6.97
CA SER A 59 -1.68 9.38 -7.50
C SER A 59 -0.63 9.18 -6.42
N GLU A 60 -0.78 9.81 -5.26
CA GLU A 60 0.08 9.61 -4.09
C GLU A 60 -0.33 8.35 -3.32
N LEU A 61 -1.61 7.96 -3.43
CA LEU A 61 -2.12 6.71 -2.91
C LEU A 61 -1.71 5.49 -3.71
N LYS A 62 -1.44 5.65 -5.00
CA LYS A 62 -0.94 4.58 -5.86
C LYS A 62 0.45 4.09 -5.45
N ASP A 63 1.25 4.91 -4.77
CA ASP A 63 2.48 4.46 -4.11
C ASP A 63 2.20 3.62 -2.85
N PHE A 64 0.96 3.62 -2.36
CA PHE A 64 0.53 2.77 -1.25
C PHE A 64 0.19 1.33 -1.65
N VAL A 65 0.01 1.08 -2.95
CA VAL A 65 -0.47 -0.20 -3.42
C VAL A 65 0.16 -0.55 -4.78
N LEU A 66 0.94 -1.63 -4.78
CA LEU A 66 1.43 -2.33 -5.98
C LEU A 66 0.31 -2.99 -6.77
N GLU A 67 -0.13 -2.48 -7.92
CA GLU A 67 -1.15 -3.19 -8.74
C GLU A 67 -0.63 -3.73 -10.06
N ASP A 68 -0.88 -5.02 -10.29
CA ASP A 68 -0.80 -5.63 -11.61
C ASP A 68 -2.21 -5.81 -12.15
N ASN A 69 -2.65 -4.89 -12.99
CA ASN A 69 -3.99 -4.86 -13.57
C ASN A 69 -4.15 -5.74 -14.83
N ASN A 70 -3.16 -6.57 -15.15
CA ASN A 70 -3.16 -7.35 -16.40
C ASN A 70 -2.75 -8.82 -16.19
N VAL A 71 -3.21 -9.45 -15.11
CA VAL A 71 -3.03 -10.88 -14.90
C VAL A 71 -4.14 -11.63 -15.63
N THR A 72 -3.87 -12.05 -16.86
CA THR A 72 -4.83 -12.82 -17.67
C THR A 72 -4.79 -14.32 -17.31
N PRO A 73 -5.78 -15.14 -17.71
CA PRO A 73 -5.75 -16.59 -17.54
C PRO A 73 -4.47 -17.26 -18.09
N GLY A 74 -3.88 -16.70 -19.15
CA GLY A 74 -2.60 -17.19 -19.69
C GLY A 74 -1.38 -16.94 -18.80
N ASN A 75 -1.51 -16.08 -17.80
CA ASN A 75 -0.49 -15.79 -16.79
C ASN A 75 -0.60 -16.70 -15.55
N ILE A 76 -1.54 -17.64 -15.53
CA ILE A 76 -1.77 -18.55 -14.42
C ILE A 76 -1.39 -19.97 -14.87
N TRP A 77 -0.56 -20.65 -14.07
CA TRP A 77 -0.08 -22.00 -14.35
C TRP A 77 -0.51 -22.97 -13.25
N ILE A 78 -1.70 -23.57 -13.42
CA ILE A 78 -2.33 -24.52 -12.49
C ILE A 78 -1.52 -25.80 -12.20
N THR A 79 -0.61 -26.20 -13.07
CA THR A 79 0.26 -27.37 -12.83
C THR A 79 1.43 -27.08 -11.90
N THR A 80 1.75 -25.79 -11.71
CA THR A 80 2.89 -25.35 -10.89
C THR A 80 2.49 -24.35 -9.80
N ASP A 81 1.21 -24.02 -9.73
CA ASP A 81 0.60 -23.02 -8.84
C ASP A 81 1.27 -21.65 -8.92
N LYS A 82 1.64 -21.23 -10.13
CA LYS A 82 2.37 -19.99 -10.38
C LYS A 82 1.50 -18.96 -11.07
N ILE A 83 1.71 -17.70 -10.71
CA ILE A 83 1.10 -16.52 -11.33
C ILE A 83 2.22 -15.60 -11.80
N ASN A 84 2.16 -15.18 -13.06
CA ASN A 84 3.08 -14.18 -13.61
C ASN A 84 2.61 -12.79 -13.17
N VAL A 85 3.56 -12.00 -12.67
CA VAL A 85 3.35 -10.62 -12.22
C VAL A 85 4.37 -9.69 -12.88
N SER A 86 3.99 -8.43 -13.05
CA SER A 86 4.77 -7.39 -13.73
C SER A 86 5.81 -6.69 -12.83
N PHE A 87 5.79 -6.96 -11.52
CA PHE A 87 6.76 -6.43 -10.56
C PHE A 87 7.14 -7.47 -9.50
N ASP A 88 8.28 -7.25 -8.84
CA ASP A 88 8.78 -8.16 -7.81
C ASP A 88 7.97 -8.01 -6.52
N ILE A 89 7.39 -9.13 -6.05
CA ILE A 89 6.62 -9.19 -4.82
C ILE A 89 7.42 -9.97 -3.78
N PRO A 90 7.87 -9.33 -2.68
CA PRO A 90 8.64 -9.99 -1.64
C PRO A 90 7.90 -11.16 -0.98
N ASN A 91 8.64 -12.17 -0.53
CA ASN A 91 8.06 -13.32 0.14
C ASN A 91 7.31 -12.93 1.42
N GLY A 92 6.12 -13.48 1.63
CA GLY A 92 5.27 -13.19 2.79
C GLY A 92 4.55 -11.84 2.74
N SER A 93 4.55 -11.17 1.58
CA SER A 93 3.79 -9.93 1.38
C SER A 93 2.30 -10.20 1.32
N LYS A 94 1.49 -9.31 1.91
CA LYS A 94 0.02 -9.39 1.85
C LYS A 94 -0.46 -8.91 0.49
N ILE A 95 -1.27 -9.74 -0.18
CA ILE A 95 -1.83 -9.46 -1.50
C ILE A 95 -3.34 -9.69 -1.52
N HIS A 96 -4.04 -9.02 -2.45
CA HIS A 96 -5.45 -9.24 -2.74
C HIS A 96 -5.64 -9.46 -4.24
N PHE A 97 -6.72 -10.15 -4.59
CA PHE A 97 -7.10 -10.41 -5.98
C PHE A 97 -8.47 -9.81 -6.27
N SER A 98 -8.60 -9.17 -7.42
CA SER A 98 -9.88 -8.80 -8.02
C SER A 98 -9.90 -9.24 -9.49
N THR A 99 -11.06 -9.17 -10.12
CA THR A 99 -11.23 -9.61 -11.51
C THR A 99 -12.38 -8.85 -12.17
N THR A 100 -12.36 -8.77 -13.49
CA THR A 100 -13.51 -8.31 -14.27
C THR A 100 -14.62 -9.35 -14.39
N ASP A 101 -14.35 -10.63 -14.07
CA ASP A 101 -15.30 -11.74 -14.20
C ASP A 101 -15.14 -12.81 -13.09
N THR A 102 -14.52 -13.96 -13.36
CA THR A 102 -14.39 -15.07 -12.39
C THR A 102 -12.94 -15.27 -11.98
N LEU A 103 -12.64 -15.19 -10.67
CA LEU A 103 -11.27 -15.39 -10.17
C LEU A 103 -10.78 -16.85 -10.36
N PRO A 104 -9.45 -17.07 -10.42
CA PRO A 104 -8.88 -18.41 -10.42
C PRO A 104 -9.25 -19.17 -9.16
N ALA A 105 -9.77 -20.40 -9.27
CA ALA A 105 -10.15 -21.18 -8.10
C ALA A 105 -8.91 -21.72 -7.36
N PRO A 106 -8.87 -21.70 -6.01
CA PRO A 106 -9.96 -21.38 -5.08
C PRO A 106 -9.93 -19.92 -4.57
N LEU A 107 -9.29 -18.99 -5.29
CA LEU A 107 -9.19 -17.60 -4.87
C LEU A 107 -10.56 -16.91 -4.92
N ALA A 108 -10.77 -15.98 -3.99
CA ALA A 108 -12.02 -15.27 -3.81
C ALA A 108 -11.75 -13.80 -3.50
N THR A 109 -12.67 -12.93 -3.94
CA THR A 109 -12.63 -11.49 -3.68
C THR A 109 -12.82 -11.20 -2.20
N GLY A 110 -12.21 -10.11 -1.71
CA GLY A 110 -12.30 -9.71 -0.30
C GLY A 110 -11.50 -10.57 0.69
N ILE A 111 -10.81 -11.62 0.21
CA ILE A 111 -9.91 -12.43 1.02
C ILE A 111 -8.48 -11.92 0.85
N ALA A 112 -7.79 -11.73 1.98
CA ALA A 112 -6.36 -11.46 1.99
C ALA A 112 -5.56 -12.76 1.84
N TYR A 113 -4.59 -12.74 0.95
CA TYR A 113 -3.64 -13.83 0.74
C TYR A 113 -2.20 -13.35 0.95
N TYR A 114 -1.25 -14.27 0.89
CA TYR A 114 0.17 -13.97 1.04
C TYR A 114 0.98 -14.54 -0.12
N ALA A 115 1.90 -13.74 -0.65
CA ALA A 115 2.73 -14.13 -1.78
C ALA A 115 3.89 -15.03 -1.33
N ILE A 116 4.08 -16.14 -2.04
CA ILE A 116 5.33 -16.92 -2.01
C ILE A 116 6.15 -16.52 -3.22
N ARG A 117 7.29 -15.88 -3.00
CA ARG A 117 8.13 -15.41 -4.10
C ARG A 117 8.86 -16.59 -4.75
N VAL A 118 8.67 -16.77 -6.06
CA VAL A 118 9.46 -17.71 -6.85
C VAL A 118 10.67 -16.99 -7.44
N ASP A 119 10.44 -15.89 -8.12
CA ASP A 119 11.45 -14.97 -8.67
C ASP A 119 10.84 -13.57 -8.87
N SER A 120 11.50 -12.69 -9.62
CA SER A 120 11.08 -11.28 -9.79
C SER A 120 9.80 -11.07 -10.60
N SER A 121 9.30 -12.10 -11.29
CA SER A 121 8.07 -11.99 -12.10
C SER A 121 7.10 -13.15 -11.87
N HIS A 122 7.34 -13.97 -10.85
CA HIS A 122 6.53 -15.14 -10.55
C HIS A 122 6.30 -15.30 -9.06
N ILE A 123 5.04 -15.51 -8.68
CA ILE A 123 4.63 -15.82 -7.31
C ILE A 123 3.80 -17.11 -7.26
N LYS A 124 3.73 -17.71 -6.08
CA LYS A 124 2.62 -18.56 -5.67
C LYS A 124 1.80 -17.85 -4.58
N VAL A 125 0.64 -18.41 -4.24
CA VAL A 125 -0.29 -17.82 -3.28
C VAL A 125 -0.41 -18.73 -2.07
N ALA A 126 -0.45 -18.17 -0.86
CA ALA A 126 -0.70 -18.87 0.39
C ALA A 126 -1.85 -18.21 1.17
N LEU A 127 -2.53 -18.99 2.01
CA LEU A 127 -3.66 -18.49 2.80
C LEU A 127 -3.21 -17.63 3.98
N THR A 128 -2.10 -17.99 4.61
CA THR A 128 -1.55 -17.27 5.77
C THR A 128 -0.10 -16.83 5.52
N LYS A 129 0.36 -15.86 6.32
CA LYS A 129 1.76 -15.41 6.27
C LYS A 129 2.71 -16.54 6.65
N ASP A 130 2.36 -17.34 7.64
CA ASP A 130 3.20 -18.45 8.10
C ASP A 130 3.30 -19.53 7.02
N ASP A 131 2.20 -19.83 6.32
CA ASP A 131 2.23 -20.71 5.15
C ASP A 131 3.14 -20.17 4.04
N ALA A 132 3.10 -18.86 3.77
CA ALA A 132 3.97 -18.24 2.78
C ALA A 132 5.45 -18.34 3.16
N LEU A 133 5.78 -18.16 4.44
CA LEU A 133 7.15 -18.30 4.95
C LEU A 133 7.60 -19.77 4.98
N ALA A 134 6.68 -20.70 5.21
CA ALA A 134 6.91 -22.14 5.16
C ALA A 134 6.92 -22.71 3.73
N GLY A 135 6.53 -21.93 2.72
CA GLY A 135 6.43 -22.36 1.32
C GLY A 135 5.22 -23.27 1.04
N THR A 136 4.17 -23.19 1.85
CA THR A 136 2.92 -23.94 1.68
C THR A 136 1.96 -23.13 0.81
N GLN A 137 1.88 -23.45 -0.48
CA GLN A 137 0.98 -22.77 -1.40
C GLN A 137 -0.45 -23.33 -1.34
N ILE A 138 -1.38 -22.54 -1.86
CA ILE A 138 -2.70 -22.96 -2.31
C ILE A 138 -2.55 -23.58 -3.72
N ASP A 139 -3.17 -24.73 -3.92
CA ASP A 139 -3.26 -25.36 -5.25
C ASP A 139 -4.29 -24.61 -6.09
N ILE A 140 -3.88 -24.08 -7.25
CA ILE A 140 -4.78 -23.39 -8.17
C ILE A 140 -5.37 -24.42 -9.12
N THR A 141 -6.69 -24.58 -9.14
CA THR A 141 -7.36 -25.63 -9.90
C THR A 141 -8.08 -25.14 -11.15
N ASP A 142 -8.28 -23.83 -11.27
CA ASP A 142 -8.95 -23.18 -12.40
C ASP A 142 -8.28 -21.83 -12.71
N TYR A 143 -8.20 -21.47 -13.99
CA TYR A 143 -7.56 -20.22 -14.43
C TYR A 143 -8.43 -18.96 -14.22
N GLY A 144 -9.72 -19.15 -13.96
CA GLY A 144 -10.71 -18.09 -14.00
C GLY A 144 -10.94 -17.55 -15.41
N THR A 145 -11.71 -16.47 -15.48
CA THR A 145 -12.04 -15.74 -16.73
C THR A 145 -11.90 -14.24 -16.51
N GLY A 146 -11.76 -13.49 -17.61
CA GLY A 146 -11.57 -12.04 -17.56
C GLY A 146 -10.12 -11.64 -17.31
N ILE A 147 -9.90 -10.39 -16.90
CA ILE A 147 -8.60 -9.87 -16.48
C ILE A 147 -8.62 -9.80 -14.95
N HIS A 148 -7.58 -10.34 -14.32
CA HIS A 148 -7.40 -10.31 -12.88
C HIS A 148 -6.43 -9.19 -12.51
N THR A 149 -6.65 -8.62 -11.33
CA THR A 149 -5.74 -7.66 -10.71
C THR A 149 -5.11 -8.30 -9.48
N VAL A 150 -3.79 -8.16 -9.35
CA VAL A 150 -3.05 -8.49 -8.12
C VAL A 150 -2.62 -7.21 -7.43
N THR A 151 -3.06 -7.06 -6.19
CA THR A 151 -2.89 -5.86 -5.39
C THR A 151 -1.96 -6.17 -4.21
N LEU A 152 -0.73 -5.67 -4.22
CA LEU A 152 0.23 -5.75 -3.13
C LEU A 152 0.01 -4.60 -2.15
N SER A 153 -0.41 -4.95 -0.92
CA SER A 153 -0.41 -4.02 0.20
C SER A 153 1.01 -3.86 0.72
N ILE A 154 1.67 -2.76 0.35
CA ILE A 154 2.97 -2.42 0.91
C ILE A 154 2.72 -1.85 2.33
N GLY A 155 3.61 -2.14 3.28
CA GLY A 155 3.47 -1.60 4.64
C GLY A 155 3.96 -0.16 4.66
N HIS A 156 3.05 0.80 4.83
CA HIS A 156 3.40 2.21 4.91
C HIS A 156 3.44 2.73 6.32
N TRP A 157 4.39 3.63 6.54
CA TRP A 157 4.37 4.51 7.68
C TRP A 157 4.10 5.92 7.20
N TYR A 158 3.50 6.68 8.10
CA TYR A 158 3.19 8.08 7.93
C TYR A 158 3.69 8.82 9.16
N ARG A 159 4.23 10.02 8.96
CA ARG A 159 4.59 10.90 10.08
C ARG A 159 4.32 12.35 9.73
N ALA A 160 3.91 13.10 10.72
CA ALA A 160 3.95 14.55 10.67
C ALA A 160 5.32 15.04 11.13
N PHE A 161 5.77 16.15 10.56
CA PHE A 161 6.98 16.82 10.98
C PHE A 161 6.77 18.32 11.09
N VAL A 162 7.58 18.94 11.93
CA VAL A 162 7.74 20.40 12.01
C VAL A 162 9.23 20.72 11.97
N ARG A 163 9.59 21.87 11.42
CA ARG A 163 10.97 22.39 11.47
C ARG A 163 10.99 23.81 12.00
N ASN A 164 12.10 24.13 12.64
CA ASN A 164 12.49 25.50 12.95
C ASN A 164 13.97 25.72 12.58
N SER A 165 14.53 26.86 12.97
CA SER A 165 15.94 27.20 12.72
C SER A 165 16.97 26.27 13.38
N GLN A 166 16.55 25.40 14.31
CA GLN A 166 17.39 24.44 15.02
C GLN A 166 17.32 23.02 14.44
N GLY A 167 16.38 22.75 13.53
CA GLY A 167 16.24 21.44 12.89
C GLY A 167 14.80 20.93 12.85
N MET A 168 14.68 19.65 12.52
CA MET A 168 13.40 18.97 12.36
C MET A 168 13.00 18.23 13.63
N PHE A 169 11.76 18.43 14.06
CA PHE A 169 11.12 17.70 15.14
C PHE A 169 9.96 16.87 14.57
N PHE A 170 9.82 15.64 15.06
CA PHE A 170 8.71 14.78 14.70
C PHE A 170 7.63 14.91 15.76
N GLY A 171 6.38 15.13 15.33
CA GLY A 171 5.26 15.28 16.23
C GLY A 171 5.04 14.02 17.06
N LYS A 172 4.70 14.18 18.35
CA LYS A 172 3.96 13.18 19.10
C LYS A 172 2.49 13.49 18.82
N TRP A 173 1.66 12.47 18.49
CA TRP A 173 0.23 12.59 18.15
C TRP A 173 -0.07 12.94 16.68
N VAL A 174 0.13 11.97 15.79
CA VAL A 174 -0.37 11.98 14.41
C VAL A 174 -1.58 11.06 14.35
N TRP A 175 -2.72 11.57 13.88
CA TRP A 175 -3.95 10.79 13.68
C TRP A 175 -4.24 10.75 12.19
N ILE A 176 -4.43 9.57 11.61
CA ILE A 176 -4.60 9.40 10.17
C ILE A 176 -5.93 8.70 9.94
N GLU A 177 -6.78 9.33 9.16
CA GLU A 177 -8.06 8.77 8.75
C GLU A 177 -8.00 8.49 7.26
N ILE A 178 -7.89 7.19 6.92
CA ILE A 178 -7.95 6.74 5.53
C ILE A 178 -9.42 6.50 5.23
N THR A 179 -9.97 7.32 4.34
CA THR A 179 -11.32 7.10 3.78
C THR A 179 -11.12 6.43 2.42
N PHE A 180 -11.90 5.39 2.13
CA PHE A 180 -11.97 4.79 0.80
C PHE A 180 -13.33 5.19 0.24
#